data_AF-A0A3C1BJU8-F1
#
_entry.id   AF-A0A3C1BJU8-F1
#
_cell.length_a   1.000
_cell.length_b   1.000
_cell.length_c   1.000
_cell.angle_alpha   90.00
_cell.angle_beta   90.00
_cell.angle_gamma   90.00
#
_symmetry.space_group_name_H-M   'P 1'
#
loop_
_entity.id
_entity.type
_entity.pdbx_description
1 polymer ?
#
loop_
_entity_poly.entity_id
_entity_poly.type
_entity_poly.pdbx_seq_one_letter_code
_entity_poly.pdbx_strand_id
1 'polypeptide(L)'
;KNTFQKILIENCKAFPIDERMAQSKYLIELVLDYNSFCACIGANEMVRLFYEELNNTIFYEIYFPEQVKSAGKDILKHLFDLKPITDGMSVEERLTIVQSEFDRLYDPGHPVRFAVETLDSVEAVRIIKEALK
;
A
#
# COMPACT_ATOMS: atom_id res chain seq x y z
N LYS A 1 16.10 -7.43 -25.39
CA LYS A 1 15.05 -6.54 -25.95
C LYS A 1 13.73 -7.02 -25.38
N ASN A 2 13.25 -6.45 -24.27
CA ASN A 2 11.97 -6.87 -23.70
C ASN A 2 10.86 -6.24 -24.55
N THR A 3 10.16 -7.09 -25.30
CA THR A 3 8.96 -6.71 -26.04
C THR A 3 7.87 -6.51 -25.01
N PHE A 4 7.56 -5.25 -24.65
CA PHE A 4 6.37 -4.97 -23.85
C PHE A 4 5.15 -5.51 -24.60
N GLN A 5 4.25 -6.20 -23.90
CA GLN A 5 2.97 -6.60 -24.48
C GLN A 5 2.21 -5.33 -24.89
N LYS A 6 1.96 -5.18 -26.20
CA LYS A 6 1.16 -4.09 -26.74
C LYS A 6 -0.32 -4.49 -26.60
N ILE A 7 -0.98 -3.99 -25.57
CA ILE A 7 -2.43 -4.11 -25.42
C ILE A 7 -3.05 -2.90 -26.12
N LEU A 8 -3.94 -3.15 -27.08
CA LEU A 8 -4.75 -2.09 -27.68
C LEU A 8 -5.87 -1.72 -26.70
N ILE A 9 -6.23 -0.43 -26.61
CA ILE A 9 -7.28 0.05 -25.68
C ILE A 9 -8.59 -0.72 -25.91
N GLU A 10 -8.93 -1.01 -27.17
CA GLU A 10 -10.10 -1.82 -27.56
C GLU A 10 -10.08 -3.26 -27.01
N ASN A 11 -8.91 -3.78 -26.66
CA ASN A 11 -8.70 -5.11 -26.09
C ASN A 11 -8.53 -5.08 -24.56
N CYS A 12 -8.51 -3.90 -23.95
CA CYS A 12 -8.50 -3.77 -22.50
C CYS A 12 -9.88 -4.13 -21.95
N LYS A 13 -9.96 -5.19 -21.15
CA LYS A 13 -11.12 -5.41 -20.29
C LYS A 13 -11.16 -4.32 -19.23
N ALA A 14 -12.37 -3.93 -18.81
CA ALA A 14 -12.53 -3.06 -17.64
C ALA A 14 -11.80 -3.69 -16.45
N PHE A 15 -11.01 -2.89 -15.74
CA PHE A 15 -10.34 -3.35 -14.53
C PHE A 15 -11.42 -3.74 -13.50
N PRO A 16 -11.34 -4.91 -12.86
CA PRO A 16 -12.33 -5.32 -11.87
C PRO A 16 -12.15 -4.47 -10.60
N ILE A 17 -12.89 -3.36 -10.51
CA ILE A 17 -12.90 -2.50 -9.34
C ILE A 17 -13.85 -3.13 -8.32
N ASP A 18 -13.32 -3.54 -7.17
CA ASP A 18 -14.12 -4.04 -6.06
C ASP A 18 -14.83 -2.88 -5.34
N GLU A 19 -16.10 -3.04 -4.95
CA GLU A 19 -16.86 -2.01 -4.23
C GLU A 19 -16.17 -1.58 -2.92
N ARG A 20 -15.38 -2.45 -2.30
CA ARG A 20 -14.59 -2.16 -1.09
C ARG A 20 -13.45 -1.18 -1.36
N MET A 21 -13.03 -1.01 -2.60
CA MET A 21 -12.14 0.08 -2.99
C MET A 21 -12.81 1.44 -2.77
N ALA A 22 -14.10 1.57 -3.06
CA ALA A 22 -14.82 2.82 -2.82
C ALA A 22 -14.91 3.13 -1.31
N GLN A 23 -15.07 2.10 -0.47
CA GLN A 23 -15.11 2.23 0.99
C GLN A 23 -13.74 2.64 1.57
N SER A 24 -12.66 2.13 0.98
CA SER A 24 -11.28 2.39 1.42
C SER A 24 -10.61 3.52 0.63
N LYS A 25 -11.35 4.22 -0.23
CA LYS A 25 -10.80 5.16 -1.21
C LYS A 25 -9.92 6.23 -0.56
N TYR A 26 -10.44 6.89 0.48
CA TYR A 26 -9.72 7.95 1.18
C TYR A 26 -8.39 7.45 1.76
N LEU A 27 -8.41 6.26 2.36
CA LEU A 27 -7.21 5.65 2.93
C LEU A 27 -6.19 5.29 1.85
N ILE A 28 -6.64 4.72 0.73
CA ILE A 28 -5.77 4.39 -0.41
C ILE A 28 -5.13 5.66 -0.96
N GLU A 29 -5.91 6.71 -1.19
CA GLU A 29 -5.41 8.01 -1.67
C GLU A 29 -4.36 8.58 -0.72
N LEU A 30 -4.60 8.52 0.59
CA LEU A 30 -3.67 9.01 1.59
C LEU A 30 -2.32 8.28 1.60
N VAL A 31 -2.33 6.95 1.53
CA VAL A 31 -1.09 6.16 1.50
C VAL A 31 -0.37 6.32 0.15
N LEU A 32 -1.11 6.50 -0.95
CA LEU A 32 -0.55 6.84 -2.26
C LEU A 32 0.09 8.24 -2.26
N ASP A 33 -0.51 9.20 -1.57
CA ASP A 33 0.06 10.55 -1.42
C ASP A 33 1.39 10.50 -0.67
N TYR A 34 1.48 9.71 0.41
CA TYR A 34 2.75 9.50 1.12
C TYR A 34 3.82 8.87 0.23
N ASN A 35 3.47 7.81 -0.51
CA ASN A 35 4.42 7.11 -1.39
C ASN A 35 4.90 8.05 -2.53
N SER A 36 3.97 8.78 -3.15
CA SER A 36 4.26 9.72 -4.22
C SER A 36 5.14 10.87 -3.72
N PHE A 37 4.83 11.42 -2.53
CA PHE A 37 5.64 12.44 -1.89
C PHE A 37 7.07 11.94 -1.61
N CYS A 38 7.21 10.74 -1.01
CA CYS A 38 8.51 10.12 -0.74
C CYS A 38 9.35 9.95 -2.02
N ALA A 39 8.72 9.52 -3.11
CA ALA A 39 9.37 9.36 -4.40
C ALA A 39 9.85 10.70 -4.97
N CYS A 40 9.02 11.76 -4.88
CA CYS A 40 9.35 13.09 -5.39
C CYS A 40 10.55 13.73 -4.69
N ILE A 41 10.69 13.54 -3.37
CA ILE A 41 11.76 14.17 -2.59
C ILE A 41 13.02 13.31 -2.46
N GLY A 42 13.00 12.07 -2.96
CA GLY A 42 14.10 11.13 -2.76
C GLY A 42 14.28 10.72 -1.30
N ALA A 43 13.17 10.42 -0.61
CA ALA A 43 13.17 10.01 0.79
C ALA A 43 13.96 8.71 1.03
N ASN A 44 14.19 8.39 2.31
CA ASN A 44 14.85 7.15 2.72
C ASN A 44 14.20 5.92 2.07
N GLU A 45 15.01 5.02 1.52
CA GLU A 45 14.55 3.84 0.79
C GLU A 45 13.66 2.92 1.64
N MET A 46 13.97 2.75 2.93
CA MET A 46 13.17 1.93 3.85
C MET A 46 11.76 2.50 4.02
N VAL A 47 11.65 3.83 4.18
CA VAL A 47 10.36 4.52 4.30
C VAL A 47 9.55 4.36 3.02
N ARG A 48 10.19 4.55 1.86
CA ARG A 48 9.55 4.39 0.55
C ARG A 48 9.04 2.96 0.34
N LEU A 49 9.90 1.96 0.56
CA LEU A 49 9.54 0.55 0.41
C LEU A 49 8.43 0.13 1.37
N PHE A 50 8.43 0.66 2.59
CA PHE A 50 7.35 0.40 3.54
C PHE A 50 6.00 0.91 3.02
N TYR A 51 5.90 2.15 2.55
CA TYR A 51 4.64 2.67 2.01
C TYR A 51 4.23 2.01 0.70
N GLU A 52 5.18 1.53 -0.11
CA GLU A 52 4.91 0.70 -1.28
C GLU A 52 4.28 -0.65 -0.87
N GLU A 53 4.89 -1.37 0.07
CA GLU A 53 4.33 -2.64 0.57
C GLU A 53 3.05 -2.46 1.38
N LEU A 54 2.88 -1.32 2.07
CA LEU A 54 1.62 -0.97 2.74
C LEU A 54 0.48 -0.84 1.73
N ASN A 55 0.70 -0.12 0.62
CA ASN A 55 -0.26 -0.04 -0.47
C ASN A 55 -0.60 -1.44 -1.01
N ASN A 56 0.43 -2.26 -1.28
CA ASN A 56 0.22 -3.64 -1.75
C ASN A 56 -0.65 -4.43 -0.77
N THR A 57 -0.37 -4.35 0.53
CA THR A 57 -1.12 -5.05 1.59
C THR A 57 -2.58 -4.60 1.63
N ILE A 58 -2.86 -3.30 1.49
CA ILE A 58 -4.22 -2.76 1.37
C ILE A 58 -4.95 -3.40 0.18
N PHE A 59 -4.31 -3.46 -0.99
CA PHE A 59 -4.90 -4.09 -2.17
C PHE A 59 -5.16 -5.58 -1.95
N TYR A 60 -4.23 -6.32 -1.35
CA TYR A 60 -4.44 -7.73 -1.06
C TYR A 60 -5.58 -7.96 -0.07
N GLU A 61 -5.73 -7.13 0.96
CA GLU A 61 -6.88 -7.22 1.88
C GLU A 61 -8.21 -6.93 1.18
N ILE A 62 -8.22 -5.97 0.25
CA ILE A 62 -9.41 -5.66 -0.55
C ILE A 62 -9.75 -6.82 -1.48
N TYR A 63 -8.80 -7.38 -2.24
CA TYR A 63 -9.12 -8.40 -3.24
C TYR A 63 -9.20 -9.83 -2.67
N PHE A 64 -8.52 -10.11 -1.56
CA PHE A 64 -8.44 -11.44 -0.92
C PHE A 64 -8.78 -11.36 0.58
N PRO A 65 -9.98 -10.85 0.93
CA PRO A 65 -10.33 -10.53 2.32
C PRO A 65 -10.32 -11.75 3.22
N GLU A 66 -10.79 -12.90 2.73
CA GLU A 66 -10.91 -14.13 3.52
C GLU A 66 -9.54 -14.72 3.83
N GLN A 67 -8.64 -14.72 2.83
CA GLN A 67 -7.29 -15.22 2.96
C GLN A 67 -6.45 -14.33 3.90
N VAL A 68 -6.58 -13.02 3.76
CA VAL A 68 -5.84 -12.05 4.60
C VAL A 68 -6.36 -12.07 6.03
N LYS A 69 -7.69 -12.06 6.24
CA LYS A 69 -8.29 -12.12 7.58
C LYS A 69 -8.03 -13.45 8.29
N SER A 70 -8.14 -14.59 7.60
CA SER A 70 -7.86 -15.90 8.20
C SER A 70 -6.40 -16.06 8.62
N ALA A 71 -5.48 -15.34 7.97
CA ALA A 71 -4.07 -15.28 8.32
C ALA A 71 -3.74 -14.22 9.41
N GLY A 72 -4.74 -13.52 9.95
CA GLY A 72 -4.58 -12.49 10.98
C GLY A 72 -3.85 -11.22 10.50
N LYS A 73 -3.96 -10.89 9.21
CA LYS A 73 -3.22 -9.79 8.56
C LYS A 73 -4.11 -8.65 8.08
N ASP A 74 -5.28 -8.50 8.69
CA ASP A 74 -6.21 -7.42 8.37
C ASP A 74 -5.70 -6.09 8.98
N ILE A 75 -5.22 -5.20 8.11
CA ILE A 75 -4.57 -3.93 8.46
C ILE A 75 -5.48 -2.73 8.31
N LEU A 76 -6.53 -2.79 7.48
CA LEU A 76 -7.41 -1.63 7.22
C LEU A 76 -7.96 -1.03 8.52
N LYS A 77 -8.27 -1.88 9.51
CA LYS A 77 -8.77 -1.46 10.82
C LYS A 77 -7.79 -0.64 11.65
N HIS A 78 -6.50 -0.67 11.31
CA HIS A 78 -5.40 -0.03 12.03
C HIS A 78 -4.93 1.28 11.37
N LEU A 79 -5.54 1.69 10.26
CA LEU A 79 -5.08 2.84 9.46
C LEU A 79 -6.04 4.04 9.47
N PHE A 80 -7.10 4.01 10.29
CA PHE A 80 -8.12 5.07 10.31
C PHE A 80 -7.62 6.43 10.82
N ASP A 81 -6.46 6.48 11.46
CA ASP A 81 -5.90 7.66 12.13
C ASP A 81 -4.74 8.32 11.37
N LEU A 82 -4.49 7.91 10.11
CA LEU A 82 -3.44 8.51 9.30
C LEU A 82 -3.70 10.00 9.03
N LYS A 83 -2.62 10.79 9.10
CA LYS A 83 -2.71 12.25 8.99
C LYS A 83 -2.54 12.72 7.55
N PRO A 84 -3.48 13.47 6.96
CA PRO A 84 -3.32 13.96 5.60
C PRO A 84 -2.12 14.90 5.46
N ILE A 85 -1.41 14.76 4.33
CA ILE A 85 -0.53 15.81 3.83
C ILE A 85 -1.30 16.66 2.82
N THR A 86 -1.10 17.98 2.82
CA THR A 86 -1.83 18.89 1.94
C THR A 86 -0.88 19.80 1.18
N ASP A 87 -1.35 20.35 0.06
CA ASP A 87 -0.52 21.19 -0.80
C ASP A 87 -0.09 22.52 -0.17
N GLY A 88 -0.76 22.96 0.89
CA GLY A 88 -0.40 24.16 1.64
C GLY A 88 0.78 23.97 2.62
N MET A 89 1.19 22.73 2.88
CA MET A 89 2.29 22.41 3.81
C MET A 89 3.65 22.54 3.14
N SER A 90 4.67 22.95 3.91
CA SER A 90 6.07 22.90 3.50
C SER A 90 6.55 21.47 3.29
N VAL A 91 7.68 21.30 2.60
CA VAL A 91 8.28 19.97 2.39
C VAL A 91 8.64 19.33 3.73
N GLU A 92 9.18 20.12 4.67
CA GLU A 92 9.58 19.68 6.01
C GLU A 92 8.38 19.25 6.87
N GLU A 93 7.26 19.98 6.78
CA GLU A 93 6.02 19.61 7.48
C GLU A 93 5.47 18.28 6.96
N ARG A 94 5.39 18.10 5.64
CA ARG A 94 4.94 16.83 5.04
C ARG A 94 5.87 15.69 5.40
N LEU A 95 7.18 15.91 5.34
CA LEU A 95 8.17 14.91 5.72
C LEU A 95 8.05 14.52 7.19
N THR A 96 7.81 15.48 8.08
CA THR A 96 7.59 15.22 9.52
C THR A 96 6.37 14.34 9.74
N ILE A 97 5.25 14.63 9.04
CA ILE A 97 4.05 13.79 9.11
C ILE A 97 4.35 12.37 8.64
N VAL A 98 4.90 12.23 7.44
CA VAL A 98 5.20 10.93 6.82
C VAL A 98 6.17 10.11 7.68
N GLN A 99 7.20 10.73 8.24
CA GLN A 99 8.14 10.05 9.14
C GLN A 99 7.46 9.64 10.44
N SER A 100 6.62 10.50 11.03
CA SER A 100 5.91 10.17 12.27
C SER A 100 4.94 9.00 12.12
N GLU A 101 4.25 8.91 10.97
CA GLU A 101 3.37 7.78 10.68
C GLU A 101 4.17 6.52 10.36
N PHE A 102 5.33 6.65 9.70
CA PHE A 102 6.23 5.52 9.48
C PHE A 102 6.73 4.96 10.81
N ASP A 103 7.25 5.81 11.70
CA ASP A 103 7.78 5.37 13.00
C ASP A 103 6.71 4.67 13.84
N ARG A 104 5.46 5.15 13.79
CA ARG A 104 4.32 4.53 14.46
C ARG A 104 3.96 3.17 13.87
N LEU A 105 3.80 3.09 12.56
CA LEU A 105 3.33 1.88 11.87
C LEU A 105 4.42 0.80 11.74
N TYR A 106 5.69 1.22 11.73
CA TYR A 106 6.87 0.37 11.62
C TYR A 106 7.44 -0.06 12.98
N ASP A 107 6.74 0.26 14.08
CA ASP A 107 7.08 -0.27 15.40
C ASP A 107 7.03 -1.82 15.38
N PRO A 108 8.02 -2.53 15.98
CA PRO A 108 8.08 -3.99 15.97
C PRO A 108 6.84 -4.70 16.53
N GLY A 109 6.10 -4.05 17.44
CA GLY A 109 4.86 -4.57 18.00
C GLY A 109 3.61 -4.21 17.20
N HIS A 110 3.74 -3.39 16.15
CA HIS A 110 2.60 -2.90 15.40
C HIS A 110 2.04 -3.97 14.45
N PRO A 111 0.71 -4.23 14.48
CA PRO A 111 0.09 -5.26 13.64
C PRO A 111 0.26 -5.00 12.14
N VAL A 112 0.34 -3.73 11.73
CA VAL A 112 0.57 -3.35 10.33
C VAL A 112 1.94 -3.80 9.85
N ARG A 113 3.02 -3.53 10.60
CA ARG A 113 4.36 -4.01 10.23
C ARG A 113 4.39 -5.52 10.12
N PHE A 114 3.85 -6.23 11.11
CA PHE A 114 3.79 -7.69 11.09
C PHE A 114 3.09 -8.20 9.83
N ALA A 115 1.92 -7.65 9.49
CA ALA A 115 1.17 -8.04 8.30
C ALA A 115 1.93 -7.75 7.00
N VAL A 116 2.52 -6.56 6.88
CA VAL A 116 3.30 -6.12 5.70
C VAL A 116 4.52 -7.01 5.49
N GLU A 117 5.33 -7.26 6.53
CA GLU A 117 6.57 -8.04 6.41
C GLU A 117 6.32 -9.55 6.21
N THR A 118 5.17 -10.06 6.65
CA THR A 118 4.87 -11.50 6.59
C THR A 118 3.78 -11.85 5.59
N LEU A 119 3.38 -10.92 4.72
CA LEU A 119 2.26 -11.11 3.81
C LEU A 119 2.42 -12.30 2.87
N ASP A 120 3.67 -12.65 2.54
CA ASP A 120 4.04 -13.79 1.69
C ASP A 120 3.70 -15.16 2.33
N SER A 121 3.31 -15.18 3.61
CA SER A 121 2.74 -16.38 4.24
C SER A 121 1.28 -16.64 3.82
N VAL A 122 0.61 -15.67 3.18
CA VAL A 122 -0.71 -15.87 2.58
C VAL A 122 -0.52 -16.48 1.20
N GLU A 123 -0.97 -17.71 1.01
CA GLU A 123 -0.71 -18.49 -0.21
C GLU A 123 -1.12 -17.77 -1.50
N ALA A 124 -2.30 -17.14 -1.52
CA ALA A 124 -2.77 -16.36 -2.68
C ALA A 124 -1.80 -15.22 -3.03
N VAL A 125 -1.26 -14.53 -2.03
CA VAL A 125 -0.31 -13.43 -2.22
C VAL A 125 1.04 -13.96 -2.71
N ARG A 126 1.52 -15.07 -2.12
CA ARG A 126 2.76 -15.73 -2.53
C ARG A 126 2.74 -16.15 -3.99
N ILE A 127 1.66 -16.79 -4.44
CA ILE A 127 1.48 -17.21 -5.84
C ILE A 127 1.54 -15.99 -6.78
N ILE A 128 0.87 -14.89 -6.42
CA ILE A 128 0.88 -13.66 -7.23
C ILE A 128 2.28 -13.06 -7.30
N LYS A 129 2.96 -12.92 -6.15
CA LYS A 129 4.33 -12.37 -6.09
C LYS A 129 5.34 -13.22 -6.85
N GLU A 130 5.22 -14.56 -6.80
CA GLU A 130 6.06 -15.47 -7.58
C GLU A 130 5.81 -15.37 -9.08
N ALA A 131 4.57 -15.14 -9.51
CA ALA A 131 4.22 -14.96 -10.92
C ALA A 131 4.71 -13.61 -11.51
N LEU A 132 5.02 -12.63 -10.66
CA LEU A 132 5.53 -11.30 -11.06
C LEU A 132 7.06 -11.22 -11.12
N LYS A 133 7.79 -12.25 -10.68
CA LYS A 133 9.25 -12.35 -10.78
C LYS A 133 9.69 -12.78 -12.19
#